data_AF-A0A7X8HKP5-F1
#
_entry.id   AF-A0A7X8HKP5-F1
#
_cell.length_a   1.000
_cell.length_b   1.000
_cell.length_c   1.000
_cell.angle_alpha   90.00
_cell.angle_beta   90.00
_cell.angle_gamma   90.00
#
_symmetry.space_group_name_H-M   'P 1'
#
loop_
_entity.id
_entity.type
_entity.pdbx_description
1 polymer ?
#
loop_
_entity_poly.entity_id
_entity_poly.type
_entity_poly.pdbx_seq_one_letter_code
_entity_poly.pdbx_strand_id
1 'polypeptide(L)'
;MAITITMIEEKEFKTKVRGYDPVEVDEFLDEIVDEMIIMQDTIQSLRNKIVQQESSSFAPPVPLQAAPPAVPLAPTPHAAPSFPSDLETAKKLLEETQLSCDETIAEAKKRAQEIIQEAKDRVPDPELTDLEAERERVRQEIEVLKEELEDFRNRFKDMLKSQKDLLEGEL
;
A
#
# COMPACT_ATOMS: atom_id res chain seq x y z
N MET A 1 20.48 7.91 20.03
CA MET A 1 20.19 6.48 20.24
C MET A 1 18.95 6.17 19.42
N ALA A 2 19.03 5.17 18.53
CA ALA A 2 17.87 4.74 17.76
C ALA A 2 17.09 3.70 18.57
N ILE A 3 15.77 3.83 18.61
CA ILE A 3 14.88 2.80 19.10
C ILE A 3 14.85 1.69 18.04
N THR A 4 14.99 0.44 18.43
CA THR A 4 14.87 -0.72 17.53
C THR A 4 13.49 -1.36 17.69
N ILE A 5 13.05 -2.11 16.68
CA ILE A 5 11.77 -2.86 16.71
C ILE A 5 11.69 -3.73 17.97
N THR A 6 12.75 -4.52 18.23
CA THR A 6 12.86 -5.36 19.43
C THR A 6 12.78 -4.58 20.74
N MET A 7 13.19 -3.31 20.73
CA MET A 7 13.16 -2.46 21.93
C MET A 7 11.76 -1.92 22.22
N ILE A 8 10.88 -1.88 21.21
CA ILE A 8 9.46 -1.54 21.37
C ILE A 8 8.70 -2.77 21.89
N GLU A 9 8.97 -3.94 21.33
CA GLU A 9 8.37 -5.21 21.76
C GLU A 9 8.71 -5.57 23.22
N GLU A 10 9.95 -5.34 23.65
CA GLU A 10 10.40 -5.61 25.03
C GLU A 10 10.04 -4.46 26.00
N LYS A 11 9.29 -3.44 25.56
CA LYS A 11 9.05 -2.24 26.35
C LYS A 11 7.87 -2.42 27.32
N GLU A 12 8.18 -2.47 28.60
CA GLU A 12 7.14 -2.41 29.64
C GLU A 12 6.95 -0.98 30.20
N PHE A 13 5.69 -0.56 30.32
CA PHE A 13 5.30 0.71 30.92
C PHE A 13 4.72 0.52 32.33
N LYS A 14 5.02 1.45 33.25
CA LYS A 14 4.42 1.46 34.59
C LYS A 14 3.00 2.00 34.53
N THR A 15 2.05 1.24 35.07
CA THR A 15 0.65 1.69 35.19
C THR A 15 0.49 2.69 36.35
N LYS A 16 -0.37 3.69 36.17
CA LYS A 16 -0.75 4.69 37.17
C LYS A 16 -2.25 4.86 37.17
N VAL A 17 -2.81 5.33 38.30
CA VAL A 17 -4.27 5.55 38.50
C VAL A 17 -4.87 6.49 37.45
N ARG A 18 -4.06 7.31 36.79
CA ARG A 18 -4.43 8.11 35.63
C ARG A 18 -3.34 7.91 34.57
N GLY A 19 -3.72 7.34 33.44
CA GLY A 19 -2.83 6.99 32.34
C GLY A 19 -3.62 6.66 31.08
N TYR A 20 -2.89 6.41 30.00
CA TYR A 20 -3.45 5.88 28.75
C TYR A 20 -3.94 4.45 28.95
N ASP A 21 -4.90 4.03 28.13
CA ASP A 21 -5.39 2.64 28.13
C ASP A 21 -4.26 1.73 27.63
N PRO A 22 -3.84 0.70 28.39
CA PRO A 22 -2.80 -0.22 27.92
C PRO A 22 -3.11 -0.86 26.57
N VAL A 23 -4.39 -1.15 26.28
CA VAL A 23 -4.76 -1.82 25.02
C VAL A 23 -4.59 -0.88 23.82
N GLU A 24 -5.03 0.37 23.95
CA GLU A 24 -4.86 1.40 22.90
C GLU A 24 -3.38 1.71 22.65
N VAL A 25 -2.57 1.70 23.72
CA VAL A 25 -1.13 1.89 23.60
C VAL A 25 -0.47 0.73 22.88
N ASP A 26 -0.83 -0.52 23.21
CA ASP A 26 -0.27 -1.70 22.56
C ASP A 26 -0.64 -1.75 21.06
N GLU A 27 -1.91 -1.50 20.70
CA GLU A 27 -2.35 -1.43 19.29
C GLU A 27 -1.56 -0.37 18.50
N PHE A 28 -1.33 0.80 19.09
CA PHE A 28 -0.54 1.85 18.45
C PHE A 28 0.95 1.52 18.34
N LEU A 29 1.51 0.77 19.31
CA LEU A 29 2.89 0.32 19.25
C LEU A 29 3.10 -0.76 18.19
N ASP A 30 2.11 -1.62 17.95
CA ASP A 30 2.11 -2.59 16.85
C ASP A 30 2.13 -1.87 15.49
N GLU A 31 1.31 -0.83 15.30
CA GLU A 31 1.32 -0.02 14.07
C GLU A 31 2.69 0.64 13.82
N ILE A 32 3.34 1.15 14.88
CA ILE A 32 4.67 1.74 14.79
C ILE A 32 5.72 0.69 14.40
N VAL A 33 5.62 -0.53 14.95
CA VAL A 33 6.52 -1.63 14.62
C VAL A 33 6.40 -1.99 13.13
N ASP A 34 5.17 -2.13 12.63
CA ASP A 34 4.91 -2.41 11.22
C ASP A 34 5.49 -1.33 10.30
N GLU A 35 5.25 -0.05 10.61
CA GLU A 35 5.79 1.06 9.81
C GLU A 35 7.33 1.09 9.83
N MET A 36 7.95 0.81 10.99
CA MET A 36 9.40 0.73 11.12
C MET A 36 10.01 -0.40 10.29
N ILE A 37 9.35 -1.56 10.24
CA ILE A 37 9.76 -2.69 9.38
C ILE A 37 9.72 -2.26 7.91
N ILE A 38 8.61 -1.67 7.46
CA ILE A 38 8.44 -1.20 6.08
C ILE A 38 9.51 -0.17 5.71
N MET A 39 9.79 0.79 6.60
CA MET A 39 10.82 1.80 6.38
C MET A 39 12.22 1.16 6.28
N GLN A 40 12.52 0.18 7.13
CA GLN A 40 13.81 -0.51 7.11
C GLN A 40 13.99 -1.35 5.84
N ASP A 41 12.96 -2.04 5.38
CA ASP A 41 12.96 -2.77 4.10
C ASP A 41 13.10 -1.83 2.91
N THR A 42 12.44 -0.67 2.95
CA THR A 42 12.56 0.35 1.90
C THR A 42 13.99 0.89 1.83
N ILE A 43 14.61 1.19 2.97
CA ILE A 43 16.02 1.62 3.04
C ILE A 43 16.94 0.53 2.50
N GLN A 44 16.72 -0.74 2.85
CA GLN A 44 17.50 -1.86 2.32
C GLN A 44 17.33 -2.02 0.81
N SER A 45 16.11 -1.95 0.30
CA SER A 45 15.79 -2.01 -1.12
C SER A 45 16.46 -0.88 -1.91
N LEU A 46 16.40 0.36 -1.41
CA LEU A 46 17.07 1.50 -2.04
C LEU A 46 18.60 1.35 -2.04
N ARG A 47 19.18 0.89 -0.93
CA ARG A 47 20.62 0.60 -0.87
C ARG A 47 21.02 -0.48 -1.88
N ASN A 48 20.25 -1.56 -1.97
CA ASN A 48 20.50 -2.63 -2.94
C ASN A 48 20.37 -2.12 -4.38
N LYS A 49 19.40 -1.25 -4.68
CA LYS A 49 19.26 -0.62 -6.01
C LYS A 49 20.47 0.24 -6.36
N ILE A 50 21.00 1.02 -5.42
CA ILE A 50 22.22 1.81 -5.62
C ILE A 50 23.40 0.90 -5.93
N VAL A 51 23.62 -0.15 -5.13
CA VAL A 51 24.71 -1.13 -5.35
C VAL A 51 24.54 -1.87 -6.68
N GLN A 52 23.31 -2.22 -7.08
CA GLN A 52 23.02 -2.84 -8.37
C GLN A 52 23.32 -1.89 -9.55
N GLN A 53 23.02 -0.60 -9.38
CA GLN A 53 23.29 0.42 -10.40
C GLN A 53 24.79 0.76 -10.50
N GLU A 54 25.50 0.81 -9.36
CA GLU A 54 26.96 0.95 -9.30
C GLU A 54 27.68 -0.27 -9.91
N SER A 55 27.20 -1.48 -9.64
CA SER A 55 27.76 -2.70 -10.25
C SER A 55 27.44 -2.84 -11.74
N SER A 56 26.30 -2.31 -12.21
CA SER A 56 25.97 -2.25 -13.65
C SER A 56 26.80 -1.19 -14.41
N SER A 57 27.49 -0.28 -13.68
CA SER A 57 28.42 0.69 -14.24
C SER A 57 29.90 0.31 -14.06
N PHE A 58 30.20 -0.83 -13.40
CA PHE A 58 31.54 -1.35 -13.23
C PHE A 58 31.78 -2.60 -14.11
N ALA A 59 32.26 -2.37 -15.32
CA ALA A 59 32.89 -3.43 -16.13
C ALA A 59 34.09 -4.02 -15.34
N PRO A 60 34.32 -5.35 -15.41
CA PRO A 60 35.35 -5.99 -14.60
C PRO A 60 36.74 -5.46 -14.96
N PRO A 61 37.65 -5.26 -13.98
CA PRO A 61 39.00 -4.84 -14.25
C PRO A 61 39.76 -6.03 -14.85
N VAL A 62 40.16 -5.90 -16.10
CA VAL A 62 41.18 -6.74 -16.72
C VAL A 62 42.47 -6.59 -15.87
N PRO A 63 43.16 -7.67 -15.46
CA PRO A 63 44.31 -7.54 -14.56
C PRO A 63 45.45 -6.77 -15.23
N LEU A 64 45.80 -5.61 -14.67
CA LEU A 64 46.95 -4.81 -15.07
C LEU A 64 48.25 -5.55 -14.73
N GLN A 65 48.93 -6.03 -15.76
CA GLN A 65 50.34 -6.42 -15.69
C GLN A 65 51.20 -5.15 -15.60
N ALA A 66 52.17 -5.14 -14.68
CA ALA A 66 53.00 -3.98 -14.36
C ALA A 66 53.84 -3.49 -15.54
N ALA A 67 53.70 -2.21 -15.89
CA ALA A 67 54.56 -1.45 -16.82
C ALA A 67 55.10 -0.18 -16.11
N PRO A 68 56.32 0.29 -16.46
CA PRO A 68 57.19 1.18 -15.67
C PRO A 68 56.75 2.67 -15.70
N PRO A 69 57.41 3.59 -14.94
CA PRO A 69 56.74 4.77 -14.38
C PRO A 69 56.59 5.97 -15.34
N ALA A 70 55.42 6.61 -15.18
CA ALA A 70 55.00 7.99 -15.45
C ALA A 70 55.88 8.93 -16.31
N VAL A 71 55.31 9.35 -17.44
CA VAL A 71 55.55 10.64 -18.11
C VAL A 71 54.32 11.56 -17.94
N PRO A 72 54.48 12.89 -17.90
CA PRO A 72 53.50 13.81 -17.31
C PRO A 72 52.33 14.20 -18.22
N LEU A 73 51.21 14.51 -17.56
CA LEU A 73 49.96 15.12 -18.02
C LEU A 73 50.02 15.88 -19.37
N ALA A 74 49.26 15.39 -20.34
CA ALA A 74 48.69 16.19 -21.43
C ALA A 74 47.15 16.01 -21.41
N PRO A 75 46.36 17.07 -21.65
CA PRO A 75 44.91 16.99 -21.57
C PRO A 75 44.38 16.23 -22.78
N THR A 76 43.92 14.99 -22.59
CA THR A 76 43.13 14.30 -23.61
C THR A 76 41.75 14.95 -23.66
N PRO A 77 41.28 15.41 -24.83
CA PRO A 77 39.97 15.99 -24.97
C PRO A 77 38.92 14.92 -24.66
N HIS A 78 37.98 15.25 -23.77
CA HIS A 78 36.75 14.48 -23.65
C HIS A 78 36.11 14.42 -25.03
N ALA A 79 35.97 13.21 -25.57
CA ALA A 79 35.22 12.97 -26.79
C ALA A 79 33.77 13.42 -26.56
N ALA A 80 33.46 14.61 -27.06
CA ALA A 80 32.10 15.07 -27.26
C ALA A 80 31.35 14.04 -28.13
N PRO A 81 30.04 13.84 -27.91
CA PRO A 81 29.24 13.02 -28.82
C PRO A 81 29.36 13.64 -30.21
N SER A 82 30.02 12.93 -31.13
CA SER A 82 30.13 13.34 -32.52
C SER A 82 28.73 13.24 -33.12
N PHE A 83 28.05 14.38 -33.24
CA PHE A 83 26.81 14.49 -34.01
C PHE A 83 27.13 14.10 -35.46
N PRO A 84 26.31 13.23 -36.08
CA PRO A 84 26.53 12.81 -37.45
C PRO A 84 26.43 14.05 -38.35
N SER A 85 27.48 14.30 -39.13
CA SER A 85 27.59 15.49 -39.98
C SER A 85 26.69 15.44 -41.22
N ASP A 86 25.98 14.31 -41.42
CA ASP A 86 25.08 14.07 -42.54
C ASP A 86 23.61 14.34 -42.14
N LEU A 87 23.03 15.39 -42.73
CA LEU A 87 21.65 15.82 -42.49
C LEU A 87 20.60 14.73 -42.77
N GLU A 88 20.87 13.81 -43.70
CA GLU A 88 20.00 12.67 -44.00
C GLU A 88 20.02 11.61 -42.90
N THR A 89 21.19 11.33 -42.33
CA THR A 89 21.31 10.39 -41.21
C THR A 89 20.66 10.94 -39.94
N ALA A 90 20.77 12.25 -39.70
CA ALA A 90 20.09 12.91 -38.60
C ALA A 90 18.56 12.87 -38.73
N LYS A 91 18.02 13.05 -39.95
CA LYS A 91 16.57 12.92 -40.22
C LYS A 91 16.07 11.49 -40.01
N LYS A 92 16.80 10.50 -40.54
CA LYS A 92 16.42 9.09 -40.39
C LYS A 92 16.47 8.63 -38.94
N LEU A 93 17.50 9.05 -38.20
CA LEU A 93 17.60 8.78 -36.77
C LEU A 93 16.47 9.46 -36.00
N LEU A 94 16.09 10.69 -36.36
CA LEU A 94 14.97 11.39 -35.73
C LEU A 94 13.66 10.64 -35.97
N GLU A 95 13.37 10.20 -37.19
CA GLU A 95 12.18 9.43 -37.53
C GLU A 95 12.15 8.07 -36.79
N GLU A 96 13.27 7.36 -36.71
CA GLU A 96 13.41 6.11 -35.96
C GLU A 96 13.23 6.32 -34.45
N THR A 97 13.77 7.41 -33.90
CA THR A 97 13.57 7.78 -32.49
C THR A 97 12.13 8.21 -32.20
N GLN A 98 11.43 8.81 -33.16
CA GLN A 98 10.01 9.16 -33.02
C GLN A 98 9.13 7.90 -33.05
N LEU A 99 9.36 7.01 -34.01
CA LEU A 99 8.62 5.74 -34.11
C LEU A 99 8.81 4.88 -32.84
N SER A 100 10.04 4.77 -32.33
CA SER A 100 10.31 4.04 -31.08
C SER A 100 9.73 4.74 -29.85
N CYS A 101 9.71 6.07 -29.79
CA CYS A 101 8.96 6.81 -28.77
C CYS A 101 7.46 6.50 -28.83
N ASP A 102 6.86 6.51 -30.01
CA ASP A 102 5.43 6.24 -30.18
C ASP A 102 5.08 4.79 -29.83
N GLU A 103 5.93 3.83 -30.19
CA GLU A 103 5.80 2.42 -29.82
C GLU A 103 5.86 2.22 -28.30
N THR A 104 6.84 2.83 -27.64
CA THR A 104 6.97 2.75 -26.17
C THR A 104 5.79 3.43 -25.45
N ILE A 105 5.26 4.54 -25.98
CA ILE A 105 4.06 5.19 -25.45
C ILE A 105 2.83 4.30 -25.63
N ALA A 106 2.68 3.67 -26.79
CA ALA A 106 1.57 2.75 -27.06
C ALA A 106 1.63 1.53 -26.14
N GLU A 107 2.81 0.94 -25.94
CA GLU A 107 3.00 -0.18 -25.04
C GLU A 107 2.76 0.21 -23.57
N ALA A 108 3.28 1.35 -23.12
CA ALA A 108 3.02 1.87 -21.78
C ALA A 108 1.53 2.11 -21.53
N LYS A 109 0.81 2.68 -22.51
CA LYS A 109 -0.65 2.86 -22.43
C LYS A 109 -1.40 1.54 -22.38
N LYS A 110 -0.99 0.55 -23.19
CA LYS A 110 -1.59 -0.78 -23.18
C LYS A 110 -1.41 -1.46 -21.82
N ARG A 111 -0.18 -1.46 -21.29
CA ARG A 111 0.09 -2.00 -19.95
C ARG A 111 -0.68 -1.26 -18.86
N ALA A 112 -0.78 0.07 -18.94
CA ALA A 112 -1.58 0.85 -18.00
C ALA A 112 -3.07 0.47 -18.06
N GLN A 113 -3.62 0.26 -19.26
CA GLN A 113 -4.99 -0.20 -19.42
C GLN A 113 -5.21 -1.61 -18.88
N GLU A 114 -4.28 -2.53 -19.13
CA GLU A 114 -4.31 -3.89 -18.58
C GLU A 114 -4.29 -3.87 -17.05
N ILE A 115 -3.43 -3.06 -16.43
CA ILE A 115 -3.38 -2.89 -14.96
C ILE A 115 -4.71 -2.33 -14.43
N ILE A 116 -5.29 -1.32 -15.10
CA ILE A 116 -6.58 -0.76 -14.69
C ILE A 116 -7.70 -1.79 -14.85
N GLN A 117 -7.65 -2.62 -15.89
CA GLN A 117 -8.65 -3.64 -16.15
C GLN A 117 -8.54 -4.78 -15.13
N GLU A 118 -7.34 -5.28 -14.87
CA GLU A 118 -7.08 -6.28 -13.83
C GLU A 118 -7.47 -5.76 -12.44
N ALA A 119 -7.17 -4.50 -12.12
CA ALA A 119 -7.62 -3.87 -10.88
C ALA A 119 -9.15 -3.84 -10.81
N LYS A 120 -9.86 -3.49 -11.89
CA LYS A 120 -11.33 -3.50 -11.93
C LYS A 120 -11.94 -4.89 -11.82
N ASP A 121 -11.33 -5.88 -12.47
CA ASP A 121 -11.78 -7.27 -12.43
C ASP A 121 -11.54 -7.91 -11.06
N ARG A 122 -10.54 -7.41 -10.33
CA ARG A 122 -10.25 -7.78 -8.94
C ARG A 122 -11.12 -7.03 -7.92
N VAL A 123 -11.77 -5.91 -8.31
CA VAL A 123 -12.52 -4.98 -7.45
C VAL A 123 -13.94 -5.42 -7.04
N PRO A 124 -14.59 -6.47 -7.57
CA PRO A 124 -15.48 -7.23 -6.70
C PRO A 124 -14.58 -8.16 -5.89
N ASP A 125 -13.92 -7.61 -4.87
CA ASP A 125 -13.29 -8.43 -3.85
C ASP A 125 -14.41 -9.36 -3.34
N PRO A 126 -14.26 -10.70 -3.44
CA PRO A 126 -15.30 -11.63 -3.02
C PRO A 126 -15.69 -11.37 -1.55
N GLU A 127 -14.71 -10.94 -0.76
CA GLU A 127 -14.87 -10.48 0.61
C GLU A 127 -15.81 -9.29 0.75
N LEU A 128 -15.76 -8.28 -0.14
CA LEU A 128 -16.69 -7.13 -0.10
C LEU A 128 -18.12 -7.57 -0.40
N THR A 129 -18.28 -8.50 -1.36
CA THR A 129 -19.61 -9.03 -1.72
C THR A 129 -20.21 -9.84 -0.58
N ASP A 130 -19.39 -10.67 0.08
CA ASP A 130 -19.79 -11.45 1.24
C ASP A 130 -20.14 -10.54 2.43
N LEU A 131 -19.36 -9.47 2.65
CA LEU A 131 -19.61 -8.48 3.70
C LEU A 131 -20.89 -7.67 3.45
N GLU A 132 -21.18 -7.33 2.19
CA GLU A 132 -22.43 -6.69 1.79
C GLU A 132 -23.63 -7.62 2.04
N ALA A 133 -23.51 -8.91 1.72
CA ALA A 133 -24.54 -9.90 1.97
C ALA A 133 -24.78 -10.09 3.48
N GLU A 134 -23.72 -10.14 4.29
CA GLU A 134 -23.82 -10.23 5.75
C GLU A 134 -24.45 -8.97 6.34
N ARG A 135 -24.06 -7.77 5.87
CA ARG A 135 -24.68 -6.50 6.27
C ARG A 135 -26.18 -6.50 5.98
N GLU A 136 -26.58 -7.00 4.83
CA GLU A 136 -28.00 -7.06 4.46
C GLU A 136 -28.77 -8.08 5.30
N ARG A 137 -28.16 -9.23 5.60
CA ARG A 137 -28.73 -10.22 6.52
C ARG A 137 -28.94 -9.64 7.92
N VAL A 138 -27.92 -9.00 8.48
CA VAL A 138 -28.01 -8.36 9.81
C VAL A 138 -29.09 -7.28 9.83
N ARG A 139 -29.25 -6.51 8.74
CA ARG A 139 -30.36 -5.54 8.62
C ARG A 139 -31.72 -6.20 8.67
N GLN A 140 -31.91 -7.31 7.95
CA GLN A 140 -33.17 -8.05 7.98
C GLN A 140 -33.47 -8.62 9.38
N GLU A 141 -32.45 -9.17 10.06
CA GLU A 141 -32.60 -9.65 11.45
C GLU A 141 -33.00 -8.52 12.40
N ILE A 142 -32.45 -7.31 12.23
CA ILE A 142 -32.85 -6.12 12.99
C ILE A 142 -34.31 -5.73 12.72
N GLU A 143 -34.77 -5.79 11.47
CA GLU A 143 -36.16 -5.48 11.13
C GLU A 143 -37.14 -6.48 11.75
N VAL A 144 -36.84 -7.78 11.65
CA VAL A 144 -37.64 -8.84 12.29
C VAL A 144 -37.70 -8.64 13.81
N LEU A 145 -36.55 -8.38 14.45
CA LEU A 145 -36.52 -8.19 15.90
C LEU A 145 -37.30 -6.96 16.35
N LYS A 146 -37.34 -5.89 15.53
CA LYS A 146 -38.18 -4.72 15.79
C LYS A 146 -39.66 -5.05 15.69
N GLU A 147 -40.06 -5.81 14.67
CA GLU A 147 -41.45 -6.27 14.52
C GLU A 147 -41.88 -7.15 15.70
N GLU A 148 -41.03 -8.10 16.11
CA GLU A 148 -41.28 -8.93 17.30
C GLU A 148 -41.42 -8.11 18.59
N LEU A 149 -40.62 -7.05 18.73
CA LEU A 149 -40.69 -6.14 19.88
C LEU A 149 -41.98 -5.31 19.86
N GLU A 150 -42.41 -4.83 18.70
CA GLU A 150 -43.69 -4.12 18.54
C GLU A 150 -44.88 -5.04 18.87
N ASP A 151 -44.85 -6.27 18.37
CA ASP A 151 -45.84 -7.30 18.68
C ASP A 151 -45.90 -7.62 20.18
N PHE A 152 -44.73 -7.84 20.80
CA PHE A 152 -44.65 -8.06 22.24
C PHE A 152 -45.22 -6.88 23.03
N ARG A 153 -44.87 -5.65 22.63
CA ARG A 153 -45.36 -4.42 23.25
C ARG A 153 -46.89 -4.31 23.14
N ASN A 154 -47.46 -4.61 21.98
CA ASN A 154 -48.91 -4.58 21.77
C ASN A 154 -49.62 -5.63 22.62
N ARG A 155 -49.13 -6.88 22.63
CA ARG A 155 -49.67 -7.95 23.47
C ARG A 155 -49.61 -7.61 24.96
N PHE A 156 -48.50 -7.02 25.42
CA PHE A 156 -48.36 -6.59 26.81
C PHE A 156 -49.33 -5.48 27.16
N LYS A 157 -49.52 -4.51 26.24
CA LYS A 157 -50.48 -3.42 26.41
C LYS A 157 -51.92 -3.95 26.48
N ASP A 158 -52.28 -4.89 25.63
CA ASP A 158 -53.60 -5.52 25.63
C ASP A 158 -53.83 -6.34 26.91
N MET A 159 -52.81 -7.05 27.40
CA MET A 159 -52.87 -7.77 28.68
C MET A 159 -53.12 -6.81 29.84
N LEU A 160 -52.37 -5.71 29.92
CA LEU A 160 -52.58 -4.68 30.96
C LEU A 160 -53.96 -4.03 30.85
N LYS A 161 -54.43 -3.78 29.62
CA LYS A 161 -55.76 -3.21 29.38
C LYS A 161 -56.85 -4.19 29.84
N SER A 162 -56.72 -5.47 29.52
CA SER A 162 -57.64 -6.51 29.99
C SER A 162 -57.65 -6.64 31.51
N GLN A 163 -56.49 -6.59 32.17
CA GLN A 163 -56.40 -6.58 33.64
C GLN A 163 -57.05 -5.34 34.25
N LYS A 164 -56.88 -4.16 33.62
CA LYS A 164 -57.53 -2.91 34.04
C LYS A 164 -59.05 -2.98 33.88
N ASP A 165 -59.54 -3.46 32.74
CA ASP A 165 -60.98 -3.57 32.47
C ASP A 165 -61.65 -4.56 33.44
N LEU A 166 -60.95 -5.64 33.82
CA LEU A 166 -61.41 -6.57 34.86
C LEU A 166 -61.57 -5.86 36.21
N LEU A 167 -60.58 -5.06 36.62
CA LEU A 167 -60.61 -4.30 37.88
C LEU A 167 -61.68 -3.22 37.90
N GLU A 168 -61.97 -2.59 36.75
CA GLU A 168 -63.00 -1.56 36.61
C GLU A 168 -64.42 -2.16 36.47
N GLY A 169 -64.54 -3.39 35.97
CA GLY A 169 -65.81 -4.11 35.80
C GLY A 169 -66.27 -4.95 36.99
N GLU A 170 -65.41 -5.16 37.99
CA GLU A 170 -65.75 -5.85 39.25
C GLU A 170 -66.26 -4.91 40.37
N LEU A 171 -66.83 -3.74 40.02
CA LEU A 171 -67.52 -2.83 40.95
C LEU A 171 -68.99 -2.61 40.55
#